data_AF-A0A2T5LHY6-F1
#
_entry.id   AF-A0A2T5LHY6-F1
#
_cell.length_a   1.000
_cell.length_b   1.000
_cell.length_c   1.000
_cell.angle_alpha   90.00
_cell.angle_beta   90.00
_cell.angle_gamma   90.00
#
_symmetry.space_group_name_H-M   'P 1'
#
loop_
_entity.id
_entity.type
_entity.pdbx_description
1 polymer ?
#
loop_
_entity_poly.entity_id
_entity_poly.type
_entity_poly.pdbx_seq_one_letter_code
_entity_poly.pdbx_strand_id
1 'polypeptide(L)'
;MAVCTFDQLLYALRVSVEAANEALRRRRAMHIEAGDTDAQALHVEIPRDPGPDAPLEPVVIPLRAFRDPRVPLVTELSVAFDCRLRYERGPFGVDELVIDMRPARRRWFRRLRMHHMSISFRAADAWQPRIVLDDRVVSVPVVAEVG
;
A
#
# COMPACT_ATOMS: atom_id res chain seq x y z
N MET A 1 13.03 6.96 19.32
CA MET A 1 11.89 7.91 19.22
C MET A 1 10.72 7.15 18.63
N ALA A 2 9.50 7.42 19.12
CA ALA A 2 8.25 7.48 18.33
C ALA A 2 7.08 7.51 19.34
N VAL A 3 6.73 8.71 19.79
CA VAL A 3 5.44 8.97 20.43
C VAL A 3 4.72 9.86 19.43
N CYS A 4 3.51 9.48 19.02
CA CYS A 4 2.67 10.27 18.14
C CYS A 4 1.22 10.08 18.54
N THR A 5 0.36 10.99 18.08
CA THR A 5 -1.07 10.79 18.23
C THR A 5 -1.53 9.70 17.26
N PHE A 6 -2.66 9.07 17.60
CA PHE A 6 -3.26 8.05 16.76
C PHE A 6 -3.64 8.60 15.38
N ASP A 7 -4.20 9.81 15.32
CA ASP A 7 -4.59 10.46 14.06
C ASP A 7 -3.39 10.82 13.19
N GLN A 8 -2.28 11.28 13.81
CA GLN A 8 -1.03 11.53 13.09
C GLN A 8 -0.49 10.25 12.46
N LEU A 9 -0.58 9.12 13.17
CA LEU A 9 -0.14 7.84 12.63
C LEU A 9 -1.02 7.40 11.45
N LEU A 10 -2.35 7.47 11.58
CA LEU A 10 -3.26 7.11 10.50
C LEU A 10 -3.05 7.99 9.26
N TYR A 11 -2.90 9.30 9.46
CA TYR A 11 -2.61 10.24 8.39
C TYR A 11 -1.29 9.91 7.69
N ALA A 12 -0.21 9.70 8.45
CA ALA A 12 1.10 9.37 7.89
C ALA A 12 1.07 8.07 7.09
N LEU A 13 0.36 7.03 7.56
CA LEU A 13 0.20 5.77 6.84
C LEU A 13 -0.60 5.96 5.54
N ARG A 14 -1.69 6.73 5.57
CA ARG A 14 -2.48 7.05 4.38
C ARG A 14 -1.63 7.77 3.32
N VAL A 15 -0.92 8.83 3.71
CA VAL A 15 -0.01 9.56 2.81
C VAL A 15 1.05 8.64 2.23
N SER A 16 1.56 7.69 3.02
CA SER A 16 2.55 6.71 2.56
C SER A 16 1.99 5.77 1.49
N VAL A 17 0.74 5.31 1.63
CA VAL A 17 0.05 4.51 0.60
C VAL A 17 -0.13 5.31 -0.69
N GLU A 18 -0.59 6.55 -0.58
CA GLU A 18 -0.79 7.43 -1.74
C GLU A 18 0.53 7.67 -2.47
N ALA A 19 1.61 7.95 -1.74
CA ALA A 19 2.95 8.11 -2.28
C ALA A 19 3.49 6.83 -2.96
N ALA A 20 3.25 5.66 -2.35
CA ALA A 20 3.68 4.38 -2.93
C ALA A 20 2.96 4.07 -4.24
N ASN A 21 1.64 4.28 -4.29
CA ASN A 21 0.87 4.13 -5.53
C ASN A 21 1.33 5.11 -6.61
N GLU A 22 1.63 6.36 -6.24
CA GLU A 22 2.14 7.35 -7.16
C GLU A 22 3.53 6.99 -7.72
N ALA A 23 4.41 6.47 -6.87
CA ALA A 23 5.72 5.97 -7.31
C ALA A 23 5.58 4.80 -8.31
N LEU A 24 4.63 3.88 -8.10
CA LEU A 24 4.35 2.80 -9.05
C LEU A 24 3.84 3.34 -10.39
N ARG A 25 2.96 4.35 -10.38
CA ARG A 25 2.49 5.01 -11.61
C ARG A 25 3.64 5.64 -12.38
N ARG A 26 4.48 6.43 -11.71
CA ARG A 26 5.65 7.07 -12.34
C ARG A 26 6.62 6.06 -12.89
N ARG A 27 6.92 4.99 -12.14
CA ARG A 27 7.77 3.90 -12.62
C ARG A 27 7.19 3.23 -13.85
N ARG A 28 5.87 2.99 -13.91
CA ARG A 28 5.23 2.46 -15.11
C ARG A 28 5.33 3.43 -16.28
N ALA A 29 5.08 4.72 -16.08
CA ALA A 29 5.22 5.74 -17.11
C ALA A 29 6.65 5.77 -17.67
N MET A 30 7.66 5.78 -16.80
CA MET A 30 9.07 5.67 -17.21
C MET A 30 9.37 4.36 -17.95
N HIS A 31 8.80 3.22 -17.55
CA HIS A 31 8.96 1.96 -18.29
C HIS A 31 8.24 1.97 -19.64
N ILE A 32 7.16 2.73 -19.79
CA ILE A 32 6.48 2.93 -21.07
C ILE A 32 7.34 3.83 -21.96
N GLU A 33 7.86 4.94 -21.43
CA GLU A 33 8.72 5.89 -22.17
C GLU A 33 10.09 5.28 -22.52
N ALA A 34 10.76 4.63 -21.56
CA ALA A 34 12.05 3.96 -21.78
C ALA A 34 11.90 2.64 -22.55
N GLY A 35 10.70 2.05 -22.51
CA GLY A 35 10.30 0.86 -23.25
C GLY A 35 9.49 1.19 -24.50
N ASP A 36 9.57 2.42 -25.00
CA ASP A 36 9.13 2.82 -26.33
C ASP A 36 10.09 2.27 -27.40
N THR A 37 10.30 0.95 -27.32
CA THR A 37 10.35 0.07 -28.47
C THR A 37 8.92 -0.37 -28.78
N ASP A 38 7.98 0.56 -29.04
CA ASP A 38 6.80 0.24 -29.86
C ASP A 38 7.19 -0.31 -31.25
N ALA A 39 8.48 -0.20 -31.60
CA ALA A 39 9.12 -0.78 -32.78
C ALA A 39 9.53 -2.27 -32.66
N GLN A 40 9.54 -2.89 -31.46
CA GLN A 40 9.91 -4.32 -31.34
C GLN A 40 8.69 -5.20 -31.59
N ALA A 41 8.40 -5.43 -32.86
CA ALA A 41 7.53 -6.54 -33.26
C ALA A 41 8.32 -7.85 -33.26
N LEU A 42 7.69 -8.93 -32.79
CA LEU A 42 8.26 -10.26 -32.98
C LEU A 42 7.89 -10.73 -34.39
N HIS A 43 8.89 -10.90 -35.23
CA HIS A 43 8.74 -11.50 -36.55
C HIS A 43 8.88 -13.02 -36.39
N VAL A 44 7.81 -13.75 -36.67
CA VAL A 44 7.79 -15.21 -36.63
C VAL A 44 7.48 -15.72 -38.02
N GLU A 45 8.26 -16.69 -38.49
CA GLU A 45 7.97 -17.40 -39.71
C GLU A 45 7.12 -18.63 -39.38
N ILE A 46 5.89 -18.68 -39.90
CA ILE A 46 4.93 -19.76 -39.61
C ILE A 46 4.67 -20.54 -40.90
N PRO A 47 4.75 -21.88 -40.91
CA PRO A 47 4.35 -22.67 -42.08
C PRO A 47 2.88 -22.45 -42.43
N ARG A 48 2.60 -22.16 -43.70
CA ARG A 48 1.20 -22.01 -44.17
C ARG A 48 0.40 -23.31 -44.05
N ASP A 49 1.07 -24.44 -44.19
CA ASP A 49 0.49 -25.78 -44.21
C ASP A 49 1.32 -26.74 -43.34
N PRO A 50 0.74 -27.86 -42.85
CA PRO A 50 1.42 -28.81 -41.98
C PRO A 50 2.46 -29.71 -42.69
N GLY A 51 2.72 -29.47 -43.98
CA GLY A 51 3.69 -30.25 -44.75
C GLY A 51 5.15 -29.89 -44.40
N PRO A 52 6.10 -30.84 -44.49
CA PRO A 52 7.49 -30.64 -44.08
C PRO A 52 8.24 -29.56 -44.88
N ASP A 53 7.81 -29.29 -46.12
CA ASP A 53 8.40 -28.28 -47.02
C ASP A 53 7.43 -27.11 -47.30
N ALA A 54 6.46 -26.88 -46.41
CA ALA A 54 5.48 -25.82 -46.62
C ALA A 54 6.13 -24.42 -46.59
N PRO A 55 5.74 -23.51 -47.50
CA PRO A 55 6.28 -22.16 -47.52
C PRO A 55 5.94 -21.42 -46.21
N LEU A 56 6.95 -20.79 -45.63
CA LEU A 56 6.81 -19.99 -44.42
C LEU A 56 6.24 -18.61 -44.75
N GLU A 57 5.29 -18.15 -43.94
CA GLU A 57 4.74 -16.81 -44.01
C GLU A 57 5.19 -15.97 -42.81
N PRO A 58 5.68 -14.74 -43.04
CA PRO A 58 6.07 -13.86 -41.94
C PRO A 58 4.82 -13.32 -41.25
N VAL A 59 4.70 -13.62 -39.95
CA VAL A 59 3.68 -13.07 -39.07
C VAL A 59 4.33 -12.07 -38.11
N VAL A 60 3.76 -10.87 -38.06
CA VAL A 60 4.21 -9.79 -37.19
C VAL A 60 3.34 -9.80 -35.94
N ILE A 61 3.93 -10.17 -34.81
CA ILE A 61 3.24 -10.20 -33.52
C ILE A 61 3.57 -8.90 -32.76
N PRO A 62 2.60 -7.98 -32.59
CA PRO A 62 2.83 -6.77 -31.82
C PRO A 62 2.88 -7.12 -30.34
N LEU A 63 4.08 -7.10 -29.74
CA LEU A 63 4.28 -7.49 -28.34
C LEU A 63 3.46 -6.66 -27.34
N ARG A 64 3.04 -5.44 -27.73
CA ARG A 64 2.09 -4.61 -26.97
C ARG A 64 0.76 -5.31 -26.67
N ALA A 65 0.28 -6.21 -27.54
CA ALA A 65 -0.99 -6.92 -27.35
C ALA A 65 -0.93 -7.96 -26.23
N PHE A 66 0.28 -8.36 -25.81
CA PHE A 66 0.51 -9.35 -24.76
C PHE A 66 0.91 -8.72 -23.41
N ARG A 67 1.03 -7.38 -23.34
CA ARG A 67 1.27 -6.67 -22.08
C ARG A 67 -0.04 -6.58 -21.29
N ASP A 68 0.00 -6.85 -19.98
CA ASP A 68 -1.17 -6.63 -19.12
C ASP A 68 -1.53 -5.13 -19.10
N PRO A 69 -2.73 -4.73 -19.55
CA PRO A 69 -3.15 -3.33 -19.55
C PRO A 69 -3.33 -2.77 -18.13
N ARG A 70 -3.47 -3.63 -17.10
CA ARG A 70 -3.76 -3.20 -15.73
C ARG A 70 -2.65 -2.32 -15.15
N VAL A 71 -3.07 -1.27 -14.45
CA VAL A 71 -2.17 -0.40 -13.67
C VAL A 71 -1.75 -1.16 -12.42
N PRO A 72 -0.44 -1.41 -12.20
CA PRO A 72 0.03 -1.98 -10.95
C PRO A 72 -0.28 -0.99 -9.83
N LEU A 73 -0.88 -1.49 -8.77
CA LEU A 73 -1.24 -0.74 -7.57
C LEU A 73 -0.77 -1.53 -6.36
N VAL A 74 -0.51 -0.83 -5.25
CA VAL A 74 -0.32 -1.49 -3.96
C VAL A 74 -1.62 -2.23 -3.63
N THR A 75 -1.52 -3.49 -3.22
CA THR A 75 -2.69 -4.28 -2.80
C THR A 75 -3.00 -4.08 -1.32
N GLU A 76 -1.97 -4.03 -0.49
CA GLU A 76 -2.05 -3.85 0.95
C GLU A 76 -0.81 -3.13 1.49
N LEU A 77 -1.03 -2.22 2.44
CA LEU A 77 0.01 -1.73 3.36
C LEU A 77 -0.43 -2.09 4.78
N SER A 78 0.41 -2.82 5.50
CA SER A 78 0.15 -3.17 6.89
C SER A 78 1.34 -2.86 7.79
N VAL A 79 1.07 -2.33 8.98
CA VAL A 79 2.05 -2.21 10.06
C VAL A 79 1.51 -2.89 11.30
N ALA A 80 2.39 -3.57 12.03
CA ALA A 80 2.08 -4.21 13.29
C ALA A 80 3.17 -3.90 14.30
N PHE A 81 2.79 -3.50 15.51
CA PHE A 81 3.73 -3.08 16.54
C PHE A 81 3.09 -3.18 17.91
N ASP A 82 3.94 -3.33 18.92
CA ASP A 82 3.52 -3.25 20.30
C ASP A 82 3.54 -1.79 20.79
N CYS A 83 2.49 -1.37 21.47
CA CYS A 83 2.33 -0.01 21.95
C CYS A 83 1.67 0.08 23.33
N ARG A 84 1.74 1.26 23.93
CA ARG A 84 0.91 1.67 25.05
C ARG A 84 0.00 2.79 24.61
N LEU A 85 -1.23 2.76 25.09
CA LEU A 85 -2.24 3.78 24.82
C LEU A 85 -2.43 4.65 26.06
N ARG A 86 -2.47 5.95 25.87
CA ARG A 86 -2.83 6.91 26.93
C ARG A 86 -3.61 8.07 26.31
N TYR A 87 -4.57 8.59 27.07
CA TYR A 87 -5.21 9.86 26.75
C TYR A 87 -4.37 11.00 27.32
N GLU A 88 -4.15 12.02 26.50
CA GLU A 88 -3.54 13.28 26.91
C GLU A 88 -4.43 14.43 26.51
N ARG A 89 -4.50 15.44 27.38
CA ARG A 89 -5.23 16.66 27.08
C ARG A 89 -4.38 17.48 26.09
N GLY A 90 -4.88 17.59 24.86
CA GLY A 90 -4.26 18.38 23.80
C GLY A 90 -4.29 19.88 24.08
N PRO A 91 -3.57 20.69 23.29
CA PRO A 91 -3.43 22.13 23.50
C PRO A 91 -4.75 22.90 23.43
N PHE A 92 -5.78 22.35 22.78
CA PHE A 92 -7.12 22.92 22.67
C PHE A 92 -8.12 22.34 23.70
N GLY A 93 -7.64 21.59 24.68
CA GLY A 93 -8.48 20.97 25.71
C GLY A 93 -9.24 19.73 25.25
N VAL A 94 -8.99 19.25 24.03
CA VAL A 94 -9.52 17.99 23.48
C VAL A 94 -8.62 16.84 23.92
N ASP A 95 -9.20 15.73 24.38
CA ASP A 95 -8.45 14.54 24.74
C ASP A 95 -7.98 13.81 23.47
N GLU A 96 -6.67 13.67 23.32
CA GLU A 96 -6.02 13.00 22.19
C GLU A 96 -5.52 11.61 22.63
N LEU A 97 -5.72 10.61 21.76
CA LEU A 97 -5.17 9.28 21.97
C LEU A 97 -3.71 9.25 21.52
N VAL A 98 -2.80 9.03 22.46
CA VAL A 98 -1.36 8.95 22.21
C VAL A 98 -0.88 7.51 22.22
N ILE A 99 -0.15 7.15 21.16
CA ILE A 99 0.51 5.85 20.99
C ILE A 99 1.97 6.00 21.41
N ASP A 100 2.37 5.25 22.43
CA ASP A 100 3.77 5.10 22.82
C ASP A 100 4.31 3.76 22.33
N MET A 101 5.16 3.81 21.31
CA MET A 101 5.83 2.64 20.70
C MET A 101 7.18 2.32 21.38
N ARG A 102 7.51 2.96 22.51
CA ARG A 102 8.79 2.71 23.18
C ARG A 102 8.83 1.32 23.81
N PRO A 103 9.99 0.63 23.73
CA PRO A 103 10.18 -0.66 24.38
C PRO A 103 9.90 -0.56 25.89
N ALA A 104 9.43 -1.65 26.47
CA ALA A 104 9.05 -1.69 27.88
C ALA A 104 10.24 -1.37 28.80
N ARG A 105 10.24 -0.17 29.39
CA ARG A 105 11.17 0.16 30.46
C ARG A 105 10.74 -0.58 31.73
N ARG A 106 11.66 -1.33 32.33
CA ARG A 106 11.51 -1.96 33.65
C ARG A 106 11.45 -0.89 34.74
N ARG A 107 10.36 -0.11 34.81
CA ARG A 107 10.09 0.77 35.96
C ARG A 107 8.94 0.20 36.77
N TRP A 108 9.19 0.06 38.06
CA TRP A 108 8.39 -0.71 39.01
C TRP A 108 7.02 -0.07 39.35
N PHE A 109 6.81 1.20 38.96
CA PHE A 109 5.72 2.02 39.54
C PHE A 109 4.59 2.48 38.63
N ARG A 110 4.49 2.03 37.37
CA ARG A 110 3.28 2.18 36.55
C ARG A 110 3.41 1.35 35.27
N ARG A 111 2.94 0.11 35.29
CA ARG A 111 2.85 -0.73 34.09
C ARG A 111 1.58 -0.34 33.33
N LEU A 112 1.68 0.66 32.46
CA LEU A 112 0.69 0.80 31.39
C LEU A 112 0.68 -0.50 30.59
N ARG A 113 -0.54 -1.01 30.33
CA ARG A 113 -0.74 -2.24 29.58
C ARG A 113 -0.11 -2.09 28.20
N MET A 114 0.66 -3.12 27.81
CA MET A 114 1.11 -3.28 26.43
C MET A 114 -0.04 -3.83 25.61
N HIS A 115 -0.21 -3.28 24.42
CA HIS A 115 -1.16 -3.73 23.43
C HIS A 115 -0.42 -4.08 22.14
N HIS A 116 -0.91 -5.08 21.44
CA HIS A 116 -0.49 -5.37 20.08
C HIS A 116 -1.45 -4.67 19.12
N MET A 117 -0.94 -3.75 18.30
CA MET A 117 -1.74 -3.01 17.33
C MET A 117 -1.31 -3.36 15.91
N SER A 118 -2.29 -3.61 15.05
CA SER A 118 -2.10 -3.73 13.60
C SER A 118 -3.00 -2.75 12.87
N ILE A 119 -2.43 -2.04 11.90
CA ILE A 119 -3.15 -1.12 11.01
C ILE A 119 -2.89 -1.58 9.58
N SER A 120 -3.96 -1.81 8.84
CA SER A 120 -3.91 -2.28 7.46
C SER A 120 -4.76 -1.38 6.56
N PHE A 121 -4.24 -1.11 5.37
CA PHE A 121 -4.87 -0.36 4.31
C PHE A 121 -4.91 -1.25 3.08
N ARG A 122 -6.10 -1.52 2.55
CA ARG A 122 -6.29 -2.42 1.40
C ARG A 122 -6.92 -1.68 0.24
N ALA A 123 -6.47 -2.02 -0.98
CA ALA A 123 -7.08 -1.50 -2.20
C ALA A 123 -8.54 -1.94 -2.34
N ALA A 124 -8.85 -3.18 -1.93
CA ALA A 124 -10.21 -3.73 -1.96
C ALA A 124 -11.19 -2.97 -1.04
N ASP A 125 -10.67 -2.34 0.02
CA ASP A 125 -11.45 -1.65 1.04
C ASP A 125 -11.43 -0.12 0.83
N ALA A 126 -11.25 0.33 -0.41
CA ALA A 126 -11.13 1.74 -0.78
C ALA A 126 -10.12 2.53 0.07
N TRP A 127 -9.05 1.87 0.52
CA TRP A 127 -8.04 2.44 1.41
C TRP A 127 -8.57 2.94 2.76
N GLN A 128 -9.69 2.39 3.23
CA GLN A 128 -10.12 2.61 4.61
C GLN A 128 -9.19 1.85 5.57
N PRO A 129 -8.79 2.48 6.70
CA PRO A 129 -7.95 1.81 7.68
C PRO A 129 -8.73 0.72 8.41
N ARG A 130 -8.21 -0.50 8.38
CA ARG A 130 -8.64 -1.57 9.28
C ARG A 130 -7.65 -1.69 10.43
N ILE A 131 -8.13 -1.41 11.64
CA ILE A 131 -7.34 -1.40 12.86
C ILE A 131 -7.71 -2.60 13.73
N VAL A 132 -6.70 -3.31 14.21
CA VAL A 132 -6.83 -4.44 15.14
C VAL A 132 -6.00 -4.13 16.38
N LEU A 133 -6.59 -4.28 17.56
CA LEU A 133 -5.95 -4.08 18.85
C LEU A 133 -6.19 -5.32 19.71
N ASP A 134 -5.12 -5.98 20.17
CA ASP A 134 -5.19 -7.24 20.94
C ASP A 134 -6.15 -8.25 20.29
N ASP A 135 -5.98 -8.49 18.98
CA ASP A 135 -6.81 -9.36 18.13
C ASP A 135 -8.28 -8.94 17.94
N ARG A 136 -8.65 -7.73 18.35
CA ARG A 136 -10.00 -7.19 18.18
C ARG A 136 -10.02 -6.06 17.16
N VAL A 137 -10.93 -6.15 16.19
CA VAL A 137 -11.16 -5.06 15.24
C VAL A 137 -11.73 -3.84 15.99
N VAL A 138 -11.12 -2.68 15.80
CA VAL A 138 -11.55 -1.41 16.39
C VAL A 138 -12.08 -0.51 15.29
N SER A 139 -13.32 -0.05 15.46
CA SER A 139 -13.90 0.98 14.60
C SER A 139 -13.52 2.35 15.16
N VAL A 140 -12.88 3.17 14.33
CA VAL A 140 -12.63 4.57 14.66
C VAL A 140 -13.77 5.36 14.02
N PRO A 141 -14.55 6.12 14.81
CA PRO A 141 -15.56 7.00 14.22
C PRO A 141 -14.84 8.01 13.32
N VAL A 142 -15.25 8.08 12.06
CA VAL A 142 -14.83 9.15 11.16
C VAL A 142 -15.42 10.43 11.75
N VAL A 143 -14.60 11.22 12.45
CA VAL A 143 -15.01 12.55 12.86
C VAL A 143 -15.16 13.34 11.57
N ALA A 144 -16.41 13.55 11.15
CA ALA A 144 -16.72 14.47 10.07
C ALA A 144 -16.11 15.82 10.44
N GLU A 145 -15.24 16.34 9.57
CA GLU A 145 -14.72 17.70 9.70
C GLU A 145 -15.90 18.63 9.95
N VAL A 146 -15.95 19.22 11.15
CA VAL A 146 -16.86 20.33 11.42
C VAL A 146 -16.34 21.48 10.56
N GLY A 147 -17.12 21.83 9.54
CA GLY A 147 -16.81 22.90 8.59
C GLY A 147 -16.71 24.29 9.20
#